data_AF-A0A836IYX0-F1
#
_entry.id   AF-A0A836IYX0-F1
#
_cell.length_a   1.000
_cell.length_b   1.000
_cell.length_c   1.000
_cell.angle_alpha   90.00
_cell.angle_beta   90.00
_cell.angle_gamma   90.00
#
_symmetry.space_group_name_H-M   'P 1'
#
loop_
_entity.id
_entity.type
_entity.pdbx_description
1 polymer ?
#
loop_
_entity_poly.entity_id
_entity_poly.type
_entity_poly.pdbx_seq_one_letter_code
_entity_poly.pdbx_strand_id
1 'polypeptide(L)'
;MFRGHWIFADMDGTLTPTPTRAHGKYLPLSHCMQTELGCRTRYKSCLPWLRLFLERGGSLCVVTTAGQRMWSQLYPDLAPALFRLRAAAAVSSASADERSFAPPGSSPPMSSSVAPGALYLCGFTGAALFRSRPWQEVWLDMDRLHPHWRVPSRPPDPSSPSGDENLQSGETAVAEAMVPPAGVGLEEWTEYREQGAAREAASTPATPNNRSATMDAAACRLARREGRQALVRFFEHASYICGHNATRARDFFAACLSTKYHSVFADLLQQLLAEVHACAPPEDNATCSAPTDRPYVCFSESKVLSSTALAQHGFFLHETGDALVDAQVVPRADGTVADGAPVAQVVVMGIPMRFFEHVFPAMDDGASSSKTPPGSPRSWHCCPRCAAAGAGARQRLEAAGLEVKSQPNSVCLHRRGVDKATCVRWFLDQNERHQLKLELAQALAFGDMPESVDAPLTNFFPMRFISVSPKGDSVARLADINRPAAFCSTSSHIDGAPGERQPPPHDHLSDNAHSILHVGGEEEGTALFLEELFTSCTSEQMQDQQRGAGSSPSVSGEAAPVVNWFTADRVAACAFRARRHVEREILQRQKLQTTTDSKKAVPTAL
;
A
#
# COMPACT_ATOMS: atom_id res chain seq x y z
N MET A 1 20.64 -19.61 3.50
CA MET A 1 21.03 -19.11 2.17
C MET A 1 20.96 -17.60 2.16
N PHE A 2 19.81 -17.01 2.49
CA PHE A 2 19.57 -15.56 2.45
C PHE A 2 19.82 -14.84 3.78
N ARG A 3 20.62 -15.43 4.69
CA ARG A 3 20.94 -14.76 5.96
C ARG A 3 21.69 -13.45 5.66
N GLY A 4 21.24 -12.35 6.26
CA GLY A 4 21.76 -11.00 5.98
C GLY A 4 21.16 -10.31 4.77
N HIS A 5 20.30 -10.99 4.00
CA HIS A 5 19.62 -10.39 2.86
C HIS A 5 18.26 -9.83 3.26
N TRP A 6 17.88 -8.71 2.66
CA TRP A 6 16.68 -7.96 3.02
C TRP A 6 15.79 -7.68 1.81
N ILE A 7 14.48 -7.77 2.01
CA ILE A 7 13.48 -7.27 1.08
C ILE A 7 12.65 -6.22 1.82
N PHE A 8 12.62 -5.00 1.30
CA PHE A 8 11.68 -3.94 1.66
C PHE A 8 10.61 -3.88 0.59
N ALA A 9 9.33 -3.91 0.95
CA ALA A 9 8.28 -3.95 -0.07
C ALA A 9 7.03 -3.19 0.37
N ASP A 10 6.44 -2.44 -0.55
CA ASP A 10 5.06 -2.02 -0.39
C ASP A 10 4.11 -3.24 -0.36
N MET A 11 2.91 -3.07 0.19
CA MET A 11 1.91 -4.12 0.23
C MET A 11 0.93 -4.05 -0.95
N ASP A 12 0.08 -3.03 -0.99
CA ASP A 12 -1.01 -2.92 -1.97
C ASP A 12 -0.44 -2.69 -3.38
N GLY A 13 -0.85 -3.48 -4.37
CA GLY A 13 -0.32 -3.42 -5.74
C GLY A 13 1.08 -4.00 -5.92
N THR A 14 1.76 -4.41 -4.84
CA THR A 14 3.15 -4.90 -4.87
C THR A 14 3.28 -6.33 -4.34
N LEU A 15 2.81 -6.61 -3.13
CA LEU A 15 2.75 -7.96 -2.55
C LEU A 15 1.34 -8.54 -2.57
N THR A 16 0.31 -7.69 -2.55
CA THR A 16 -1.09 -8.07 -2.72
C THR A 16 -1.67 -7.33 -3.92
N PRO A 17 -2.66 -7.89 -4.65
CA PRO A 17 -3.36 -7.14 -5.69
C PRO A 17 -4.00 -5.86 -5.15
N THR A 18 -4.06 -4.82 -5.98
CA THR A 18 -4.82 -3.62 -5.63
C THR A 18 -6.31 -3.96 -5.43
N PRO A 19 -7.05 -3.22 -4.56
CA PRO A 19 -8.48 -3.43 -4.38
C PRO A 19 -9.27 -3.33 -5.68
N THR A 20 -8.84 -2.48 -6.61
CA THR A 20 -9.44 -2.39 -7.94
C THR A 20 -9.41 -3.72 -8.69
N ARG A 21 -8.29 -4.46 -8.61
CA ARG A 21 -8.18 -5.82 -9.16
C ARG A 21 -8.93 -6.85 -8.33
N ALA A 22 -9.04 -6.64 -7.01
CA ALA A 22 -9.75 -7.51 -6.08
C ALA A 22 -11.23 -7.12 -5.87
N HIS A 23 -11.87 -6.43 -6.83
CA HIS A 23 -13.28 -6.02 -6.79
C HIS A 23 -13.70 -5.28 -5.50
N GLY A 24 -12.84 -4.39 -5.02
CA GLY A 24 -13.04 -3.58 -3.82
C GLY A 24 -12.69 -4.29 -2.51
N LYS A 25 -12.26 -5.55 -2.53
CA LYS A 25 -11.95 -6.34 -1.34
C LYS A 25 -10.46 -6.30 -0.99
N TYR A 26 -10.18 -6.43 0.31
CA TYR A 26 -8.84 -6.62 0.86
C TYR A 26 -8.70 -8.10 1.26
N LEU A 27 -8.00 -8.88 0.43
CA LEU A 27 -7.93 -10.34 0.56
C LEU A 27 -6.53 -10.78 1.03
N PRO A 28 -6.42 -11.88 1.80
CA PRO A 28 -5.14 -12.52 2.11
C PRO A 28 -4.46 -13.09 0.87
N LEU A 29 -3.13 -13.27 0.93
CA LEU A 29 -2.33 -13.82 -0.17
C LEU A 29 -2.81 -15.22 -0.58
N SER A 30 -3.10 -16.08 0.39
CA SER A 30 -3.61 -17.43 0.14
C SER A 30 -4.97 -17.41 -0.55
N HIS A 31 -5.84 -16.48 -0.18
CA HIS A 31 -7.15 -16.34 -0.82
C HIS A 31 -6.99 -15.89 -2.28
N CYS A 32 -6.13 -14.92 -2.56
CA CYS A 32 -5.81 -14.49 -3.93
C CYS A 32 -5.29 -15.66 -4.77
N MET A 33 -4.44 -16.51 -4.19
CA MET A 33 -3.88 -17.69 -4.84
C MET A 33 -4.95 -18.75 -5.15
N GLN A 34 -5.86 -19.04 -4.20
CA GLN A 34 -6.87 -20.11 -4.33
C GLN A 34 -8.01 -19.76 -5.28
N THR A 35 -8.40 -18.49 -5.33
CA THR A 35 -9.66 -18.08 -5.98
C THR A 35 -9.46 -17.49 -7.37
N GLU A 36 -8.20 -17.34 -7.83
CA GLU A 36 -7.84 -16.66 -9.09
C GLU A 36 -8.54 -15.29 -9.26
N LEU A 37 -8.95 -14.67 -8.14
CA LEU A 37 -9.93 -13.57 -8.13
C LEU A 37 -9.39 -12.37 -8.94
N GLY A 38 -10.08 -12.06 -10.04
CA GLY A 38 -9.74 -10.96 -10.96
C GLY A 38 -8.60 -11.24 -11.95
N CYS A 39 -7.82 -12.30 -11.77
CA CYS A 39 -6.72 -12.69 -12.64
C CYS A 39 -7.02 -14.09 -13.20
N ARG A 40 -7.61 -14.14 -14.40
CA ARG A 40 -7.91 -15.37 -15.18
C ARG A 40 -6.82 -16.44 -15.01
N THR A 41 -7.19 -17.71 -15.07
CA THR A 41 -6.31 -18.90 -15.20
C THR A 41 -4.85 -18.54 -15.51
N ARG A 42 -3.94 -18.79 -14.54
CA ARG A 42 -2.49 -18.43 -14.50
C ARG A 42 -2.07 -17.19 -13.69
N TYR A 43 -2.84 -16.77 -12.68
CA TYR A 43 -2.33 -15.81 -11.70
C TYR A 43 -1.12 -16.39 -10.93
N LYS A 44 0.00 -15.67 -10.90
CA LYS A 44 1.19 -16.06 -10.12
C LYS A 44 1.30 -15.22 -8.86
N SER A 45 1.08 -15.84 -7.70
CA SER A 45 1.29 -15.19 -6.42
C SER A 45 2.77 -15.18 -5.99
N CYS A 46 3.19 -14.12 -5.31
CA CYS A 46 4.52 -14.00 -4.71
C CYS A 46 4.68 -14.81 -3.40
N LEU A 47 3.58 -15.28 -2.79
CA LEU A 47 3.58 -15.95 -1.48
C LEU A 47 4.54 -17.15 -1.37
N PRO A 48 4.62 -18.08 -2.35
CA PRO A 48 5.55 -19.21 -2.26
C PRO A 48 7.01 -18.76 -2.14
N TRP A 49 7.37 -17.69 -2.85
CA TRP A 49 8.72 -17.14 -2.86
C TRP A 49 9.05 -16.38 -1.58
N LEU A 50 8.11 -15.61 -1.04
CA LEU A 50 8.28 -14.94 0.26
C LEU A 50 8.48 -15.95 1.39
N ARG A 51 7.69 -17.03 1.40
CA ARG A 51 7.87 -18.15 2.35
C ARG A 51 9.25 -18.78 2.21
N LEU A 52 9.66 -19.09 0.98
CA LEU A 52 11.00 -19.64 0.73
C LEU A 52 12.11 -18.70 1.23
N PHE A 53 12.00 -17.40 0.97
CA PHE A 53 12.97 -16.40 1.41
C PHE A 53 13.13 -16.39 2.93
N LEU A 54 12.01 -16.33 3.66
CA LEU A 54 11.97 -16.39 5.12
C LEU A 54 12.51 -17.73 5.66
N GLU A 55 12.07 -18.87 5.11
CA GLU A 55 12.54 -20.21 5.51
C GLU A 55 14.06 -20.37 5.33
N ARG A 56 14.63 -19.65 4.36
CA ARG A 56 16.07 -19.68 4.02
C ARG A 56 16.89 -18.59 4.71
N GLY A 57 16.29 -17.87 5.66
CA GLY A 57 16.95 -16.94 6.58
C GLY A 57 16.92 -15.46 6.19
N GLY A 58 16.18 -15.09 5.14
CA GLY A 58 16.06 -13.71 4.67
C GLY A 58 15.08 -12.87 5.49
N SER A 59 15.31 -11.57 5.58
CA SER A 59 14.46 -10.64 6.35
C SER A 59 13.51 -9.88 5.43
N LEU A 60 12.21 -9.97 5.66
CA LEU A 60 11.18 -9.25 4.91
C LEU A 60 10.65 -8.08 5.74
N CYS A 61 10.75 -6.86 5.25
CA CYS A 61 10.11 -5.68 5.81
C CYS A 61 9.02 -5.17 4.87
N VAL A 62 7.77 -5.33 5.26
CA VAL A 62 6.64 -4.79 4.52
C VAL A 62 6.35 -3.38 5.03
N VAL A 63 6.32 -2.40 4.13
CA VAL A 63 6.11 -0.99 4.47
C VAL A 63 4.86 -0.48 3.77
N THR A 64 3.82 -0.15 4.53
CA THR A 64 2.51 0.12 3.95
C THR A 64 1.76 1.28 4.61
N THR A 65 0.86 1.89 3.84
CA THR A 65 -0.15 2.82 4.37
C THR A 65 -1.42 2.11 4.80
N ALA A 66 -1.53 0.79 4.60
CA ALA A 66 -2.73 -0.01 4.83
C ALA A 66 -3.09 -0.23 6.31
N GLY A 67 -2.28 0.27 7.25
CA GLY A 67 -2.54 0.18 8.68
C GLY A 67 -2.76 -1.26 9.15
N GLN A 68 -3.84 -1.49 9.89
CA GLN A 68 -4.14 -2.80 10.51
C GLN A 68 -4.39 -3.95 9.52
N ARG A 69 -4.62 -3.66 8.23
CA ARG A 69 -4.90 -4.71 7.23
C ARG A 69 -3.74 -5.69 7.03
N MET A 70 -2.50 -5.26 7.30
CA MET A 70 -1.33 -6.13 7.13
C MET A 70 -1.38 -7.38 8.02
N TRP A 71 -2.07 -7.32 9.17
CA TRP A 71 -2.25 -8.49 10.03
C TRP A 71 -3.11 -9.55 9.39
N SER A 72 -4.28 -9.19 8.83
CA SER A 72 -5.16 -10.19 8.22
C SER A 72 -4.69 -10.64 6.84
N GLN A 73 -3.98 -9.78 6.09
CA GLN A 73 -3.61 -10.06 4.71
C GLN A 73 -2.26 -10.77 4.55
N LEU A 74 -1.32 -10.60 5.48
CA LEU A 74 0.05 -11.10 5.34
C LEU A 74 0.45 -12.09 6.43
N TYR A 75 0.17 -11.76 7.69
CA TYR A 75 0.72 -12.52 8.82
C TYR A 75 0.29 -14.01 8.82
N PRO A 76 -1.01 -14.37 8.66
CA PRO A 76 -1.44 -15.77 8.61
C PRO A 76 -0.71 -16.58 7.54
N ASP A 77 -0.42 -15.93 6.41
CA ASP A 77 0.22 -16.59 5.27
C ASP A 77 1.73 -16.73 5.45
N LEU A 78 2.40 -15.80 6.13
CA LEU A 78 3.85 -15.82 6.33
C LEU A 78 4.28 -16.54 7.63
N ALA A 79 3.43 -16.56 8.66
CA ALA A 79 3.69 -17.21 9.94
C ALA A 79 4.16 -18.67 9.85
N PRO A 80 3.64 -19.52 8.95
CA PRO A 80 4.14 -20.88 8.79
C PRO A 80 5.64 -20.98 8.48
N ALA A 81 6.17 -20.04 7.69
CA ALA A 81 7.59 -19.97 7.34
C ALA A 81 8.43 -19.44 8.52
N LEU A 82 7.92 -18.45 9.26
CA LEU A 82 8.58 -17.84 10.41
C LEU A 82 8.73 -18.82 11.58
N PHE A 83 7.71 -19.65 11.81
CA PHE A 83 7.63 -20.51 13.00
C PHE A 83 7.82 -21.99 12.68
N ARG A 84 8.35 -22.33 11.50
CA ARG A 84 8.69 -23.70 11.08
C ARG A 84 7.52 -24.69 11.18
N LEU A 85 6.29 -24.23 10.98
CA LEU A 85 5.10 -25.06 11.18
C LEU A 85 5.02 -26.22 10.16
N ARG A 86 5.52 -26.00 8.93
CA ARG A 86 5.59 -27.05 7.89
C ARG A 86 6.59 -28.15 8.21
N ALA A 87 7.78 -27.78 8.70
CA ALA A 87 8.77 -28.76 9.13
C ALA A 87 8.28 -29.55 10.36
N ALA A 88 7.50 -28.92 11.26
CA ALA A 88 6.84 -29.60 12.36
C ALA A 88 5.80 -30.62 11.89
N ALA A 89 4.94 -30.23 10.94
CA ALA A 89 3.92 -31.10 10.37
C ALA A 89 4.54 -32.30 9.63
N ALA A 90 5.60 -32.10 8.84
CA ALA A 90 6.27 -33.15 8.08
C ALA A 90 6.93 -34.23 8.97
N VAL A 91 7.45 -33.86 10.14
CA VAL A 91 7.97 -34.84 11.13
C VAL A 91 6.83 -35.68 11.72
N SER A 92 5.65 -35.08 11.88
CA SER A 92 4.45 -35.78 12.37
C SER A 92 3.76 -36.62 11.29
N SER A 93 4.00 -36.34 10.00
CA SER A 93 3.27 -36.92 8.86
C SER A 93 4.13 -37.81 7.94
N ALA A 94 5.25 -38.35 8.43
CA ALA A 94 6.20 -39.16 7.66
C ALA A 94 5.66 -40.55 7.20
N SER A 95 4.45 -40.58 6.63
CA SER A 95 3.80 -41.78 6.08
C SER A 95 2.82 -41.53 4.91
N ALA A 96 2.95 -40.46 4.11
CA ALA A 96 2.11 -40.32 2.90
C ALA A 96 2.75 -39.50 1.77
N ASP A 97 2.48 -39.96 0.54
CA ASP A 97 3.13 -39.71 -0.76
C ASP A 97 3.35 -38.27 -1.23
N GLU A 98 4.46 -38.09 -1.96
CA GLU A 98 4.87 -36.90 -2.70
C GLU A 98 4.18 -36.82 -4.08
N ARG A 99 3.35 -35.80 -4.30
CA ARG A 99 3.11 -35.15 -5.60
C ARG A 99 2.25 -33.88 -5.42
N SER A 100 2.89 -32.72 -5.31
CA SER A 100 2.25 -31.42 -5.57
C SER A 100 3.29 -30.38 -6.00
N PHE A 101 2.84 -29.38 -6.75
CA PHE A 101 3.58 -28.30 -7.43
C PHE A 101 4.29 -27.33 -6.46
N ALA A 102 5.18 -27.85 -5.61
CA ALA A 102 6.03 -27.04 -4.74
C ALA A 102 7.17 -26.37 -5.54
N PRO A 103 7.61 -25.16 -5.16
CA PRO A 103 8.83 -24.57 -5.69
C PRO A 103 10.03 -25.52 -5.44
N PRO A 104 11.09 -25.48 -6.28
CA PRO A 104 12.21 -26.39 -6.16
C PRO A 104 13.01 -26.09 -4.89
N GLY A 105 12.73 -26.85 -3.83
CA GLY A 105 13.47 -26.81 -2.58
C GLY A 105 12.68 -27.49 -1.47
N SER A 106 13.17 -28.61 -0.97
CA SER A 106 12.66 -29.21 0.26
C SER A 106 12.74 -28.19 1.40
N SER A 107 11.68 -28.10 2.22
CA SER A 107 11.73 -27.35 3.47
C SER A 107 12.87 -27.91 4.33
N PRO A 108 13.67 -27.07 4.99
CA PRO A 108 14.77 -27.55 5.80
C PRO A 108 14.23 -28.45 6.94
N PRO A 109 14.88 -29.58 7.23
CA PRO A 109 14.48 -30.45 8.33
C PRO A 109 14.55 -29.67 9.66
N MET A 110 13.73 -30.03 10.64
CA MET A 110 13.75 -29.43 12.00
C MET A 110 15.16 -29.37 12.61
N SER A 111 16.04 -30.32 12.27
CA SER A 111 17.44 -30.40 12.69
C SER A 111 18.38 -29.39 12.01
N SER A 112 17.90 -28.60 11.03
CA SER A 112 18.65 -27.49 10.45
C SER A 112 18.94 -26.42 11.52
N SER A 113 20.23 -26.21 11.78
CA SER A 113 20.73 -25.18 12.70
C SER A 113 20.47 -23.74 12.21
N VAL A 114 20.07 -23.56 10.95
CA VAL A 114 19.84 -22.23 10.36
C VAL A 114 18.45 -21.73 10.75
N ALA A 115 18.40 -20.79 11.70
CA ALA A 115 17.17 -20.11 12.11
C ALA A 115 16.43 -19.49 10.90
N PRO A 116 15.08 -19.48 10.91
CA PRO A 116 14.32 -18.77 9.90
C PRO A 116 14.64 -17.27 9.95
N GLY A 117 14.30 -16.57 8.88
CA GLY A 117 14.40 -15.13 8.81
C GLY A 117 13.37 -14.41 9.67
N ALA A 118 13.33 -13.09 9.55
CA ALA A 118 12.42 -12.24 10.32
C ALA A 118 11.41 -11.52 9.42
N LEU A 119 10.19 -11.35 9.93
CA LEU A 119 9.18 -10.50 9.33
C LEU A 119 9.11 -9.19 10.12
N TYR A 120 9.13 -8.08 9.39
CA TYR A 120 8.88 -6.74 9.90
C TYR A 120 7.67 -6.16 9.20
N LEU A 121 6.72 -5.64 9.97
CA LEU A 121 5.50 -5.02 9.48
C LEU A 121 5.53 -3.55 9.87
N CYS A 122 5.84 -2.70 8.91
CA CYS A 122 5.97 -1.26 9.08
C CYS A 122 4.72 -0.55 8.52
N GLY A 123 3.84 -0.12 9.41
CA GLY A 123 2.53 0.42 9.05
C GLY A 123 2.45 1.94 9.03
N PHE A 124 1.30 2.42 8.58
CA PHE A 124 0.87 3.81 8.72
C PHE A 124 1.91 4.80 8.17
N THR A 125 2.35 4.56 6.93
CA THR A 125 3.38 5.38 6.26
C THR A 125 4.72 5.35 7.01
N GLY A 126 5.01 4.27 7.73
CA GLY A 126 6.26 4.12 8.47
C GLY A 126 6.21 4.62 9.91
N ALA A 127 5.03 4.89 10.49
CA ALA A 127 4.94 5.41 11.85
C ALA A 127 5.08 4.33 12.95
N ALA A 128 4.80 3.07 12.65
CA ALA A 128 4.89 1.96 13.61
C ALA A 128 5.56 0.74 12.97
N LEU A 129 6.32 0.00 13.77
CA LEU A 129 7.07 -1.17 13.33
C LEU A 129 6.80 -2.34 14.28
N PHE A 130 6.38 -3.46 13.71
CA PHE A 130 6.22 -4.73 14.41
C PHE A 130 7.20 -5.73 13.85
N ARG A 131 7.69 -6.65 14.68
CA ARG A 131 8.61 -7.71 14.26
C ARG A 131 8.15 -9.07 14.74
N SER A 132 8.48 -10.11 13.98
CA SER A 132 8.31 -11.49 14.42
C SER A 132 9.23 -11.80 15.60
N ARG A 133 8.67 -12.42 16.63
CA ARG A 133 9.42 -12.94 17.77
C ARG A 133 10.22 -14.19 17.39
N PRO A 134 11.29 -14.54 18.13
CA PRO A 134 12.01 -15.79 17.92
C PRO A 134 11.08 -17.00 18.02
N TRP A 135 11.16 -17.92 17.06
CA TRP A 135 10.21 -19.04 16.98
C TRP A 135 10.20 -19.93 18.23
N GLN A 136 11.34 -20.06 18.92
CA GLN A 136 11.43 -20.82 20.17
C GLN A 136 10.59 -20.21 21.28
N GLU A 137 10.63 -18.87 21.42
CA GLU A 137 9.84 -18.15 22.41
C GLU A 137 8.35 -18.23 22.09
N VAL A 138 7.99 -18.09 20.82
CA VAL A 138 6.61 -18.23 20.36
C VAL A 138 6.10 -19.63 20.68
N TRP A 139 6.90 -20.68 20.44
CA TRP A 139 6.50 -22.04 20.77
C TRP A 139 6.32 -22.28 22.26
N LEU A 140 7.21 -21.74 23.10
CA LEU A 140 7.07 -21.81 24.56
C LEU A 140 5.77 -21.14 25.02
N ASP A 141 5.46 -19.96 24.47
CA ASP A 141 4.21 -19.27 24.77
C ASP A 141 2.98 -20.01 24.26
N MET A 142 3.04 -20.58 23.06
CA MET A 142 1.96 -21.39 22.51
C MET A 142 1.73 -22.67 23.33
N ASP A 143 2.79 -23.33 23.81
CA ASP A 143 2.67 -24.50 24.69
C ASP A 143 2.01 -24.14 26.03
N ARG A 144 2.30 -22.95 26.56
CA ARG A 144 1.72 -22.44 27.80
C ARG A 144 0.27 -21.98 27.64
N LEU A 145 -0.03 -21.22 26.58
CA LEU A 145 -1.32 -20.55 26.38
C LEU A 145 -2.33 -21.41 25.63
N HIS A 146 -1.86 -22.34 24.80
CA HIS A 146 -2.68 -23.18 23.94
C HIS A 146 -2.23 -24.65 23.97
N PRO A 147 -2.28 -25.38 25.11
CA PRO A 147 -1.63 -26.69 25.29
C PRO A 147 -1.93 -27.80 24.26
N HIS A 148 -2.97 -27.64 23.44
CA HIS A 148 -3.37 -28.60 22.40
C HIS A 148 -3.01 -28.16 20.97
N TRP A 149 -2.32 -27.03 20.79
CA TRP A 149 -2.05 -26.44 19.47
C TRP A 149 -1.15 -27.30 18.56
N ARG A 150 -0.39 -28.24 19.15
CA ARG A 150 0.46 -29.20 18.43
C ARG A 150 -0.28 -30.46 18.00
N VAL A 151 -1.52 -30.67 18.45
CA VAL A 151 -2.30 -31.86 18.12
C VAL A 151 -3.08 -31.56 16.84
N PRO A 152 -2.91 -32.32 15.75
CA PRO A 152 -3.73 -32.19 14.55
C PRO A 152 -5.21 -32.30 14.92
N SER A 153 -6.02 -31.34 14.50
CA SER A 153 -7.48 -31.44 14.65
C SER A 153 -7.96 -32.72 13.97
N ARG A 154 -8.64 -33.59 14.72
CA ARG A 154 -9.21 -34.83 14.19
C ARG A 154 -10.17 -34.45 13.05
N PRO A 155 -10.07 -35.07 11.86
CA PRO A 155 -11.03 -34.79 10.79
C PRO A 155 -12.45 -35.09 11.30
N PRO A 156 -13.45 -34.28 10.91
CA PRO A 156 -14.83 -34.51 11.30
C PRO A 156 -15.24 -35.95 10.91
N ASP A 157 -15.93 -36.61 11.85
CA ASP A 157 -16.33 -38.00 11.73
C ASP A 157 -17.21 -38.17 10.48
N PRO A 158 -16.91 -39.08 9.53
CA PRO A 158 -17.70 -39.27 8.31
C PRO A 158 -19.14 -39.76 8.57
N SER A 159 -19.52 -39.93 9.83
CA SER A 159 -20.85 -40.31 10.28
C SER A 159 -21.78 -39.14 10.61
N SER A 160 -21.34 -37.87 10.50
CA SER A 160 -22.23 -36.71 10.67
C SER A 160 -22.81 -36.22 9.33
N PRO A 161 -24.13 -36.27 9.10
CA PRO A 161 -24.74 -35.75 7.91
C PRO A 161 -24.96 -34.24 8.05
N SER A 162 -23.93 -33.45 7.77
CA SER A 162 -24.10 -32.02 7.46
C SER A 162 -23.61 -31.80 6.03
N GLY A 163 -24.56 -31.55 5.14
CA GLY A 163 -24.30 -31.34 3.72
C GLY A 163 -23.48 -30.08 3.48
N ASP A 164 -22.36 -30.28 2.78
CA ASP A 164 -21.85 -29.39 1.73
C ASP A 164 -20.64 -30.10 1.09
N GLU A 165 -20.95 -31.03 0.19
CA GLU A 165 -19.96 -31.65 -0.69
C GLU A 165 -19.67 -30.68 -1.84
N ASN A 166 -18.50 -30.03 -1.81
CA ASN A 166 -17.63 -29.76 -2.97
C ASN A 166 -16.63 -28.64 -2.65
N LEU A 167 -15.41 -28.98 -2.18
CA LEU A 167 -14.16 -28.23 -2.41
C LEU A 167 -13.03 -28.81 -1.54
N GLN A 168 -12.52 -30.00 -1.87
CA GLN A 168 -11.24 -30.47 -1.33
C GLN A 168 -10.47 -31.27 -2.38
N SER A 169 -9.51 -30.62 -3.03
CA SER A 169 -8.31 -31.29 -3.50
C SER A 169 -7.15 -30.30 -3.66
N GLY A 170 -6.02 -30.60 -3.03
CA GLY A 170 -4.72 -30.24 -3.57
C GLY A 170 -3.84 -29.23 -2.83
N GLU A 171 -4.11 -28.82 -1.58
CA GLU A 171 -3.09 -28.13 -0.74
C GLU A 171 -3.48 -27.97 0.76
N THR A 172 -4.71 -28.31 1.13
CA THR A 172 -5.25 -28.24 2.50
C THR A 172 -4.76 -29.33 3.46
N ALA A 173 -3.79 -30.17 3.05
CA ALA A 173 -3.29 -31.30 3.83
C ALA A 173 -2.00 -31.00 4.63
N VAL A 174 -1.70 -29.73 4.94
CA VAL A 174 -0.94 -29.44 6.15
C VAL A 174 -1.96 -29.50 7.28
N ALA A 175 -2.06 -30.66 7.92
CA ALA A 175 -2.86 -30.84 9.12
C ALA A 175 -2.67 -29.60 10.02
N GLU A 176 -3.76 -28.89 10.30
CA GLU A 176 -3.80 -27.53 10.85
C GLU A 176 -3.07 -27.43 12.19
N ALA A 177 -1.74 -27.28 12.17
CA ALA A 177 -1.02 -26.69 13.27
C ALA A 177 -1.54 -25.25 13.38
N MET A 178 -2.13 -24.93 14.53
CA MET A 178 -2.73 -23.62 14.75
C MET A 178 -1.68 -22.53 14.51
N VAL A 179 -1.92 -21.66 13.53
CA VAL A 179 -1.06 -20.49 13.29
C VAL A 179 -1.03 -19.66 14.57
N PRO A 180 0.16 -19.35 15.14
CA PRO A 180 0.23 -18.55 16.36
C PRO A 180 -0.54 -17.24 16.18
N PRO A 181 -1.42 -16.86 17.11
CA PRO A 181 -2.08 -15.55 17.05
C PRO A 181 -1.04 -14.44 16.93
N ALA A 182 -1.36 -13.36 16.21
CA ALA A 182 -0.41 -12.27 15.98
C ALA A 182 0.11 -11.64 17.29
N GLY A 183 -0.73 -11.57 18.33
CA GLY A 183 -0.33 -11.12 19.67
C GLY A 183 0.72 -11.99 20.36
N VAL A 184 0.89 -13.24 19.92
CA VAL A 184 1.92 -14.16 20.41
C VAL A 184 3.14 -14.12 19.49
N GLY A 185 2.94 -14.09 18.17
CA GLY A 185 4.01 -14.19 17.19
C GLY A 185 4.71 -12.87 16.81
N LEU A 186 4.06 -11.72 17.04
CA LEU A 186 4.59 -10.40 16.74
C LEU A 186 4.76 -9.58 18.03
N GLU A 187 5.68 -8.63 17.99
CA GLU A 187 5.83 -7.61 19.02
C GLU A 187 6.04 -6.23 18.38
N GLU A 188 5.55 -5.18 19.04
CA GLU A 188 5.82 -3.80 18.63
C GLU A 188 7.24 -3.41 19.04
N TRP A 189 7.97 -2.77 18.12
CA TRP A 189 9.23 -2.13 18.46
C TRP A 189 8.98 -0.68 18.87
N THR A 190 8.69 -0.43 20.15
CA THR A 190 8.29 0.90 20.64
C THR A 190 9.38 1.95 20.46
N GLU A 191 10.66 1.56 20.57
CA GLU A 191 11.82 2.42 20.33
C GLU A 191 11.81 3.03 18.92
N TYR A 192 11.36 2.27 17.92
CA TYR A 192 11.20 2.75 16.54
C TYR A 192 10.23 3.94 16.50
N ARG A 193 9.08 3.82 17.17
CA ARG A 193 8.07 4.89 17.20
C ARG A 193 8.60 6.15 17.86
N GLU A 194 9.43 6.02 18.89
CA GLU A 194 9.99 7.15 19.64
C GLU A 194 11.13 7.88 18.88
N GLN A 195 11.82 7.18 17.98
CA GLN A 195 13.05 7.65 17.34
C GLN A 195 12.93 7.84 15.82
N GLY A 196 11.89 7.29 15.19
CA GLY A 196 11.79 7.14 13.74
C GLY A 196 11.80 8.46 12.95
N ALA A 197 11.29 9.56 13.49
CA ALA A 197 11.18 10.83 12.77
C ALA A 197 12.46 11.72 12.83
N ALA A 198 13.51 11.28 13.53
CA ALA A 198 14.42 12.21 14.20
C ALA A 198 15.55 12.89 13.38
N ARG A 199 15.52 12.98 12.04
CA ARG A 199 16.74 13.43 11.30
C ARG A 199 16.66 14.58 10.29
N GLU A 200 15.50 15.06 9.86
CA GLU A 200 15.49 16.11 8.81
C GLU A 200 15.57 17.56 9.32
N ALA A 201 15.42 17.81 10.62
CA ALA A 201 15.56 19.17 11.18
C ALA A 201 16.98 19.43 11.73
N ALA A 202 17.99 19.45 10.86
CA ALA A 202 19.35 19.84 11.24
C ALA A 202 19.52 21.36 11.49
N SER A 203 18.46 22.17 11.31
CA SER A 203 18.52 23.64 11.40
C SER A 203 17.74 24.25 12.56
N THR A 204 17.07 23.46 13.41
CA THR A 204 16.28 24.00 14.52
C THR A 204 16.48 23.14 15.78
N PRO A 205 16.78 23.73 16.96
CA PRO A 205 16.94 22.96 18.18
C PRO A 205 15.65 22.19 18.48
N ALA A 206 15.71 20.87 18.31
CA ALA A 206 14.58 19.98 18.50
C ALA A 206 14.22 19.92 19.99
N THR A 207 13.01 20.35 20.33
CA THR A 207 12.40 19.99 21.61
C THR A 207 12.18 18.47 21.66
N PRO A 208 12.30 17.83 22.84
CA PRO A 208 12.23 16.37 22.98
C PRO A 208 10.93 15.73 22.43
N ASN A 209 9.83 16.49 22.32
CA ASN A 209 8.56 16.02 21.76
C ASN A 209 8.52 15.87 20.23
N ASN A 210 9.57 16.29 19.50
CA ASN A 210 9.58 16.28 18.03
C ASN A 210 10.18 15.03 17.37
N ARG A 211 10.58 14.01 18.13
CA ARG A 211 11.23 12.80 17.58
C ARG A 211 10.27 11.64 17.28
N SER A 212 9.06 11.68 17.83
CA SER A 212 8.06 10.64 17.63
C SER A 212 7.56 10.59 16.19
N ALA A 213 7.42 9.37 15.67
CA ALA A 213 6.80 9.10 14.37
C ALA A 213 5.27 9.24 14.38
N THR A 214 4.67 9.49 15.54
CA THR A 214 3.21 9.63 15.74
C THR A 214 2.81 11.05 16.15
N MET A 215 1.53 11.36 15.93
CA MET A 215 0.92 12.65 16.23
C MET A 215 0.51 12.74 17.70
N ASP A 216 0.74 13.92 18.29
CA ASP A 216 0.11 14.25 19.56
C ASP A 216 -1.39 14.56 19.37
N ALA A 217 -2.11 14.69 20.50
CA ALA A 217 -3.55 14.93 20.48
C ALA A 217 -3.93 16.27 19.84
N ALA A 218 -3.07 17.30 19.90
CA ALA A 218 -3.35 18.61 19.31
C ALA A 218 -3.21 18.57 17.78
N ALA A 219 -2.14 17.96 17.28
CA ALA A 219 -1.90 17.73 15.87
C ALA A 219 -2.98 16.85 15.26
N CYS A 220 -3.41 15.78 15.95
CA CYS A 220 -4.52 14.93 15.50
C CYS A 220 -5.84 15.72 15.37
N ARG A 221 -6.20 16.52 16.40
CA ARG A 221 -7.41 17.37 16.33
C ARG A 221 -7.36 18.38 15.19
N LEU A 222 -6.19 19.00 14.96
CA LEU A 222 -5.99 19.90 13.83
C LEU A 222 -6.18 19.16 12.50
N ALA A 223 -5.50 18.02 12.30
CA ALA A 223 -5.60 17.24 11.07
C ALA A 223 -7.04 16.80 10.75
N ARG A 224 -7.77 16.31 11.76
CA ARG A 224 -9.20 15.96 11.59
C ARG A 224 -10.05 17.17 11.20
N ARG A 225 -9.78 18.33 11.80
CA ARG A 225 -10.51 19.57 11.50
C ARG A 225 -10.23 20.05 10.07
N GLU A 226 -8.98 20.12 9.66
CA GLU A 226 -8.61 20.55 8.30
C GLU A 226 -9.08 19.52 7.26
N GLY A 227 -9.03 18.22 7.56
CA GLY A 227 -9.57 17.16 6.71
C GLY A 227 -11.08 17.27 6.50
N ARG A 228 -11.84 17.55 7.57
CA ARG A 228 -13.27 17.89 7.48
C ARG A 228 -13.51 19.10 6.58
N GLN A 229 -12.74 20.19 6.76
CA GLN A 229 -12.92 21.40 5.95
C GLN A 229 -12.60 21.15 4.47
N ALA A 230 -11.61 20.31 4.18
CA ALA A 230 -11.31 19.89 2.82
C ALA A 230 -12.50 19.15 2.17
N LEU A 231 -13.15 18.23 2.90
CA LEU A 231 -14.37 17.56 2.43
C LEU A 231 -15.52 18.53 2.19
N VAL A 232 -15.80 19.44 3.13
CA VAL A 232 -16.84 20.47 2.97
C VAL A 232 -16.62 21.25 1.68
N ARG A 233 -15.41 21.76 1.47
CA ARG A 233 -15.07 22.54 0.25
C ARG A 233 -15.17 21.70 -1.02
N PHE A 234 -14.80 20.42 -0.97
CA PHE A 234 -14.95 19.51 -2.11
C PHE A 234 -16.42 19.27 -2.47
N PHE A 235 -17.30 19.05 -1.49
CA PHE A 235 -18.73 18.90 -1.72
C PHE A 235 -19.39 20.19 -2.20
N GLU A 236 -19.00 21.35 -1.68
CA GLU A 236 -19.47 22.65 -2.18
C GLU A 236 -19.11 22.85 -3.65
N HIS A 237 -17.88 22.48 -4.04
CA HIS A 237 -17.45 22.51 -5.43
C HIS A 237 -18.23 21.54 -6.32
N ALA A 238 -18.36 20.27 -5.90
CA ALA A 238 -19.15 19.27 -6.61
C ALA A 238 -20.60 19.75 -6.81
N SER A 239 -21.21 20.29 -5.75
CA SER A 239 -22.55 20.86 -5.76
C SER A 239 -22.68 21.98 -6.80
N TYR A 240 -21.78 22.96 -6.78
CA TYR A 240 -21.80 24.10 -7.70
C TYR A 240 -21.68 23.66 -9.17
N ILE A 241 -20.69 22.81 -9.47
CA ILE A 241 -20.43 22.30 -10.83
C ILE A 241 -21.64 21.53 -11.36
N CYS A 242 -22.26 20.72 -10.51
CA CYS A 242 -23.42 19.91 -10.87
C CYS A 242 -24.74 20.70 -10.87
N GLY A 243 -24.71 21.99 -10.52
CA GLY A 243 -25.91 22.85 -10.46
C GLY A 243 -26.86 22.44 -9.34
N HIS A 244 -26.30 22.06 -8.19
CA HIS A 244 -27.02 21.60 -7.00
C HIS A 244 -27.94 20.40 -7.28
N ASN A 245 -27.52 19.53 -8.20
CA ASN A 245 -28.26 18.34 -8.61
C ASN A 245 -27.44 17.07 -8.34
N ALA A 246 -27.94 16.24 -7.42
CA ALA A 246 -27.26 15.00 -7.01
C ALA A 246 -27.18 13.95 -8.14
N THR A 247 -28.17 13.89 -9.03
CA THR A 247 -28.13 12.97 -10.19
C THR A 247 -26.98 13.31 -11.12
N ARG A 248 -26.75 14.60 -11.40
CA ARG A 248 -25.59 15.05 -12.19
C ARG A 248 -24.26 14.86 -11.46
N ALA A 249 -24.28 14.91 -10.13
CA ALA A 249 -23.09 14.67 -9.32
C ALA A 249 -22.57 13.24 -9.39
N ARG A 250 -23.44 12.26 -9.70
CA ARG A 250 -23.01 10.88 -9.94
C ARG A 250 -21.99 10.80 -11.07
N ASP A 251 -22.21 11.50 -12.18
CA ASP A 251 -21.27 11.53 -13.31
C ASP A 251 -19.97 12.27 -12.94
N PHE A 252 -20.08 13.34 -12.16
CA PHE A 252 -18.91 14.07 -11.65
C PHE A 252 -18.02 13.20 -10.77
N PHE A 253 -18.62 12.48 -9.80
CA PHE A 253 -17.90 11.56 -8.93
C PHE A 253 -17.41 10.34 -9.71
N ALA A 254 -18.18 9.86 -10.69
CA ALA A 254 -17.74 8.78 -11.58
C ALA A 254 -16.49 9.11 -12.38
N ALA A 255 -16.37 10.37 -12.80
CA ALA A 255 -15.21 10.87 -13.53
C ALA A 255 -13.98 11.12 -12.65
N CYS A 256 -14.07 11.01 -11.32
CA CYS A 256 -13.03 11.49 -10.41
C CYS A 256 -12.65 10.56 -9.26
N LEU A 257 -13.54 9.65 -8.90
CA LEU A 257 -13.35 8.68 -7.83
C LEU A 257 -13.38 7.25 -8.36
N SER A 258 -12.85 6.32 -7.57
CA SER A 258 -13.04 4.88 -7.79
C SER A 258 -14.52 4.49 -7.77
N THR A 259 -14.89 3.46 -8.54
CA THR A 259 -16.27 2.94 -8.68
C THR A 259 -16.98 2.67 -7.36
N LYS A 260 -16.27 2.16 -6.35
CA LYS A 260 -16.80 1.94 -5.00
C LYS A 260 -17.28 3.21 -4.28
N TYR A 261 -16.95 4.41 -4.76
CA TYR A 261 -17.34 5.67 -4.13
C TYR A 261 -18.42 6.43 -4.91
N HIS A 262 -18.79 5.98 -6.12
CA HIS A 262 -19.66 6.75 -7.02
C HIS A 262 -21.05 7.00 -6.44
N SER A 263 -21.72 5.94 -5.97
CA SER A 263 -23.05 6.01 -5.36
C SER A 263 -23.00 6.74 -4.03
N VAL A 264 -22.09 6.32 -3.13
CA VAL A 264 -21.98 6.85 -1.77
C VAL A 264 -21.79 8.36 -1.75
N PHE A 265 -20.90 8.91 -2.60
CA PHE A 265 -20.66 10.35 -2.65
C PHE A 265 -21.83 11.12 -3.27
N ALA A 266 -22.54 10.54 -4.24
CA ALA A 266 -23.74 11.13 -4.81
C ALA A 266 -24.89 11.18 -3.78
N ASP A 267 -25.10 10.08 -3.04
CA ASP A 267 -26.11 9.98 -1.99
C ASP A 267 -25.79 10.93 -0.83
N LEU A 268 -24.51 11.04 -0.45
CA LEU A 268 -24.05 12.00 0.56
C LEU A 268 -24.33 13.45 0.11
N LEU A 269 -24.02 13.80 -1.14
CA LEU A 269 -24.35 15.14 -1.65
C LEU A 269 -25.87 15.38 -1.66
N GLN A 270 -26.68 14.38 -1.98
CA GLN A 270 -28.14 14.49 -1.92
C GLN A 270 -28.62 14.81 -0.49
N GLN A 271 -28.08 14.12 0.51
CA GLN A 271 -28.39 14.39 1.92
C GLN A 271 -27.97 15.81 2.33
N LEU A 272 -26.79 16.27 1.89
CA LEU A 272 -26.29 17.61 2.19
C LEU A 272 -27.19 18.71 1.59
N LEU A 273 -27.64 18.53 0.36
CA LEU A 273 -28.58 19.45 -0.28
C LEU A 273 -29.93 19.48 0.45
N ALA A 274 -30.41 18.31 0.90
CA ALA A 274 -31.65 18.22 1.67
C ALA A 274 -31.55 18.96 3.03
N GLU A 275 -30.43 18.85 3.75
CA GLU A 275 -30.20 19.59 4.99
C GLU A 275 -30.25 21.11 4.77
N VAL A 276 -29.62 21.60 3.70
CA VAL A 276 -29.61 23.03 3.39
C VAL A 276 -31.00 23.53 3.02
N HIS A 277 -31.74 22.79 2.19
CA HIS A 277 -33.12 23.16 1.81
C HIS A 277 -34.07 23.16 3.00
N ALA A 278 -33.90 22.24 3.97
CA ALA A 278 -34.72 22.20 5.18
C ALA A 278 -34.46 23.39 6.13
N CYS A 279 -33.29 24.02 6.05
CA CYS A 279 -32.92 25.19 6.84
C CYS A 279 -33.15 26.53 6.11
N ALA A 280 -33.53 26.50 4.83
CA ALA A 280 -33.87 27.71 4.09
C ALA A 280 -35.24 28.25 4.56
N PRO A 281 -35.36 29.56 4.86
CA PRO A 281 -36.65 30.15 5.14
C PRO A 281 -37.57 29.99 3.91
N PRO A 282 -38.90 29.83 4.09
CA PRO A 282 -39.83 29.83 2.97
C PRO A 282 -39.72 31.20 2.27
N GLU A 283 -39.33 31.20 1.00
CA GLU A 283 -39.25 32.42 0.21
C GLU A 283 -40.65 33.02 0.02
N ASP A 284 -40.88 34.19 0.63
CA ASP A 284 -41.95 35.09 0.20
C ASP A 284 -41.66 35.53 -1.24
N ASN A 285 -42.65 35.36 -2.11
CA ASN A 285 -42.65 35.72 -3.53
C ASN A 285 -41.94 37.06 -3.81
N ALA A 286 -40.68 37.02 -4.24
CA ALA A 286 -39.98 38.16 -4.80
C ALA A 286 -39.46 37.81 -6.20
N THR A 287 -40.23 38.24 -7.19
CA THR A 287 -39.84 38.37 -8.58
C THR A 287 -38.54 39.19 -8.69
N CYS A 288 -37.44 38.55 -9.12
CA CYS A 288 -36.31 39.26 -9.69
C CYS A 288 -35.61 38.47 -10.80
N SER A 289 -35.24 39.25 -11.80
CA SER A 289 -34.90 38.90 -13.18
C SER A 289 -33.45 38.44 -13.40
N ALA A 290 -33.32 37.47 -14.31
CA ALA A 290 -32.19 37.11 -15.19
C ALA A 290 -30.87 36.57 -14.56
N PRO A 291 -30.20 35.61 -15.25
CA PRO A 291 -29.32 34.62 -14.63
C PRO A 291 -27.84 34.89 -14.93
N THR A 292 -26.95 34.90 -13.93
CA THR A 292 -25.50 34.69 -14.22
C THR A 292 -24.67 34.07 -13.10
N ASP A 293 -25.00 34.19 -11.81
CA ASP A 293 -24.25 33.49 -10.75
C ASP A 293 -25.15 32.52 -9.97
N ARG A 294 -24.84 31.23 -10.05
CA ARG A 294 -25.49 30.23 -9.19
C ARG A 294 -25.11 30.52 -7.74
N PRO A 295 -26.06 30.57 -6.78
CA PRO A 295 -25.74 30.86 -5.40
C PRO A 295 -24.85 29.76 -4.80
N TYR A 296 -23.85 30.15 -4.01
CA TYR A 296 -23.02 29.18 -3.29
C TYR A 296 -23.81 28.57 -2.13
N VAL A 297 -23.79 27.24 -2.05
CA VAL A 297 -24.31 26.49 -0.91
C VAL A 297 -23.18 26.28 0.10
N CYS A 298 -23.48 26.36 1.39
CA CYS A 298 -22.53 26.10 2.47
C CYS A 298 -22.88 24.83 3.24
N PHE A 299 -21.93 23.91 3.37
CA PHE A 299 -22.12 22.66 4.13
C PHE A 299 -21.41 22.64 5.48
N SER A 300 -20.85 23.77 5.93
CA SER A 300 -20.03 23.82 7.15
C SER A 300 -20.78 23.56 8.45
N GLU A 301 -22.11 23.70 8.47
CA GLU A 301 -22.99 23.38 9.62
C GLU A 301 -23.73 22.05 9.45
N SER A 302 -23.41 21.27 8.40
CA SER A 302 -24.04 19.98 8.16
C SER A 302 -23.84 19.02 9.32
N LYS A 303 -24.91 18.32 9.73
CA LYS A 303 -24.83 17.25 10.74
C LYS A 303 -24.19 16.01 10.14
N VAL A 304 -24.46 15.75 8.86
CA VAL A 304 -23.87 14.65 8.10
C VAL A 304 -22.34 14.82 7.96
N LEU A 305 -21.83 16.05 7.75
CA LEU A 305 -20.39 16.32 7.78
C LEU A 305 -19.87 16.75 9.17
N SER A 306 -20.56 16.39 10.26
CA SER A 306 -20.06 16.67 11.61
C SER A 306 -18.82 15.83 11.93
N SER A 307 -17.96 16.31 12.83
CA SER A 307 -16.76 15.57 13.25
C SER A 307 -17.05 14.19 13.84
N THR A 308 -18.24 14.02 14.44
CA THR A 308 -18.70 12.74 14.97
C THR A 308 -19.09 11.79 13.84
N ALA A 309 -19.93 12.23 12.89
CA ALA A 309 -20.37 11.39 11.77
C ALA A 309 -19.20 10.97 10.88
N LEU A 310 -18.28 11.89 10.58
CA LEU A 310 -17.13 11.61 9.71
C LEU A 310 -16.14 10.58 10.26
N ALA A 311 -16.14 10.36 11.58
CA ALA A 311 -15.26 9.42 12.26
C ALA A 311 -15.92 8.07 12.56
N GLN A 312 -17.19 7.89 12.19
CA GLN A 312 -17.89 6.62 12.36
C GLN A 312 -17.58 5.69 11.19
N HIS A 313 -16.86 4.60 11.47
CA HIS A 313 -16.54 3.55 10.50
C HIS A 313 -17.81 2.96 9.87
N GLY A 314 -17.79 2.82 8.55
CA GLY A 314 -18.89 2.22 7.79
C GLY A 314 -20.17 3.06 7.73
N PHE A 315 -20.22 4.24 8.36
CA PHE A 315 -21.41 5.11 8.31
C PHE A 315 -21.71 5.57 6.88
N PHE A 316 -20.66 5.97 6.14
CA PHE A 316 -20.77 6.33 4.72
C PHE A 316 -20.22 5.23 3.81
N LEU A 317 -19.03 4.72 4.12
CA LEU A 317 -18.29 3.79 3.26
C LEU A 317 -18.56 2.33 3.68
N HIS A 318 -19.83 1.94 3.75
CA HIS A 318 -20.28 0.66 4.30
C HIS A 318 -19.61 -0.56 3.63
N GLU A 319 -19.30 -0.47 2.33
CA GLU A 319 -18.64 -1.55 1.58
C GLU A 319 -17.23 -1.84 2.09
N THR A 320 -16.58 -0.83 2.65
CA THR A 320 -15.18 -0.92 3.12
C THR A 320 -15.04 -0.88 4.64
N GLY A 321 -16.06 -0.41 5.35
CA GLY A 321 -15.95 -0.12 6.78
C GLY A 321 -15.07 1.11 7.09
N ASP A 322 -14.70 1.90 6.09
CA ASP A 322 -13.84 3.07 6.26
C ASP A 322 -14.63 4.26 6.82
N ALA A 323 -13.94 5.15 7.53
CA ALA A 323 -14.46 6.47 7.90
C ALA A 323 -14.05 7.51 6.84
N LEU A 324 -14.83 8.59 6.67
CA LEU A 324 -14.47 9.65 5.72
C LEU A 324 -13.28 10.49 6.22
N VAL A 325 -13.17 10.66 7.54
CA VAL A 325 -11.99 11.23 8.20
C VAL A 325 -11.58 10.27 9.31
N ASP A 326 -10.62 9.41 8.98
CA ASP A 326 -10.15 8.33 9.84
C ASP A 326 -8.88 8.74 10.59
N ALA A 327 -8.89 8.62 11.91
CA ALA A 327 -7.71 8.84 12.75
C ALA A 327 -7.10 7.49 13.11
N GLN A 328 -6.05 7.11 12.38
CA GLN A 328 -5.47 5.79 12.47
C GLN A 328 -4.51 5.69 13.65
N VAL A 329 -4.97 5.01 14.68
CA VAL A 329 -4.23 4.71 15.90
C VAL A 329 -3.34 3.48 15.74
N VAL A 330 -2.17 3.51 16.39
CA VAL A 330 -1.25 2.37 16.41
C VAL A 330 -1.84 1.26 17.30
N PRO A 331 -2.14 0.07 16.75
CA PRO A 331 -2.63 -1.06 17.53
C PRO A 331 -1.48 -1.72 18.31
N ARG A 332 -1.84 -2.60 19.24
CA ARG A 332 -0.94 -3.63 19.77
C ARG A 332 -0.74 -4.74 18.74
N ALA A 333 0.23 -5.61 18.98
CA ALA A 333 0.55 -6.73 18.10
C ALA A 333 -0.62 -7.73 17.91
N ASP A 334 -1.53 -7.80 18.87
CA ASP A 334 -2.78 -8.59 18.81
C ASP A 334 -3.91 -7.89 18.04
N GLY A 335 -3.66 -6.69 17.50
CA GLY A 335 -4.64 -5.87 16.81
C GLY A 335 -5.53 -5.03 17.73
N THR A 336 -5.44 -5.22 19.05
CA THR A 336 -6.23 -4.42 20.00
C THR A 336 -5.72 -2.99 20.09
N VAL A 337 -6.63 -2.04 20.25
CA VAL A 337 -6.30 -0.62 20.40
C VAL A 337 -6.49 -0.26 21.88
N ALA A 338 -5.40 0.19 22.52
CA ALA A 338 -5.46 0.66 23.89
C ALA A 338 -6.08 2.07 23.97
N ASP A 339 -6.71 2.39 25.10
CA ASP A 339 -7.14 3.75 25.38
C ASP A 339 -5.95 4.71 25.34
N GLY A 340 -6.11 5.81 24.59
CA GLY A 340 -5.03 6.79 24.40
C GLY A 340 -3.89 6.33 23.49
N ALA A 341 -4.07 5.27 22.71
CA ALA A 341 -3.09 4.85 21.70
C ALA A 341 -2.68 6.02 20.79
N PRO A 342 -1.39 6.12 20.43
CA PRO A 342 -0.89 7.22 19.62
C PRO A 342 -1.47 7.16 18.21
N VAL A 343 -1.76 8.32 17.65
CA VAL A 343 -2.32 8.44 16.29
C VAL A 343 -1.16 8.51 15.30
N ALA A 344 -1.08 7.56 14.38
CA ALA A 344 -0.03 7.54 13.37
C ALA A 344 -0.28 8.53 12.23
N GLN A 345 -1.51 8.54 11.71
CA GLN A 345 -1.91 9.38 10.59
C GLN A 345 -3.42 9.66 10.62
N VAL A 346 -3.85 10.70 9.92
CA VAL A 346 -5.25 10.97 9.61
C VAL A 346 -5.46 10.83 8.12
N VAL A 347 -6.43 10.03 7.70
CA VAL A 347 -6.77 9.81 6.29
C VAL A 347 -8.11 10.47 5.99
N VAL A 348 -8.15 11.26 4.92
CA VAL A 348 -9.36 11.92 4.41
C VAL A 348 -9.74 11.26 3.09
N MET A 349 -10.85 10.54 3.09
CA MET A 349 -11.28 9.72 1.96
C MET A 349 -12.11 10.53 0.95
N GLY A 350 -11.94 10.22 -0.34
CA GLY A 350 -12.76 10.77 -1.41
C GLY A 350 -12.38 12.17 -1.87
N ILE A 351 -11.14 12.58 -1.61
CA ILE A 351 -10.52 13.73 -2.26
C ILE A 351 -9.54 13.19 -3.30
N PRO A 352 -9.89 13.21 -4.60
CA PRO A 352 -8.99 12.78 -5.66
C PRO A 352 -7.73 13.65 -5.73
N MET A 353 -6.60 13.03 -6.08
CA MET A 353 -5.31 13.71 -6.23
C MET A 353 -5.37 14.96 -7.12
N ARG A 354 -6.16 14.95 -8.21
CA ARG A 354 -6.31 16.10 -9.12
C ARG A 354 -6.92 17.37 -8.47
N PHE A 355 -7.60 17.21 -7.34
CA PHE A 355 -8.18 18.32 -6.58
C PHE A 355 -7.36 18.69 -5.35
N PHE A 356 -6.25 18.00 -5.10
CA PHE A 356 -5.41 18.15 -3.92
C PHE A 356 -4.98 19.62 -3.69
N GLU A 357 -4.36 20.24 -4.69
CA GLU A 357 -3.89 21.63 -4.59
C GLU A 357 -5.03 22.66 -4.49
N HIS A 358 -6.27 22.27 -4.81
CA HIS A 358 -7.41 23.16 -4.61
C HIS A 358 -7.89 23.13 -3.15
N VAL A 359 -7.88 21.96 -2.51
CA VAL A 359 -8.29 21.83 -1.10
C VAL A 359 -7.15 22.15 -0.13
N PHE A 360 -5.90 21.91 -0.50
CA PHE A 360 -4.69 22.22 0.30
C PHE A 360 -3.70 23.02 -0.55
N PRO A 361 -4.00 24.29 -0.86
CA PRO A 361 -3.16 25.09 -1.75
C PRO A 361 -1.74 25.25 -1.18
N ALA A 362 -0.74 25.02 -2.04
CA ALA A 362 0.64 25.44 -1.80
C ALA A 362 0.72 26.97 -1.63
N MET A 363 1.75 27.44 -0.92
CA MET A 363 2.07 28.87 -0.88
C MET A 363 2.58 29.30 -2.26
N ASP A 364 2.11 30.44 -2.76
CA ASP A 364 2.85 31.15 -3.80
C ASP A 364 4.16 31.63 -3.14
N ASP A 365 5.28 30.99 -3.50
CA ASP A 365 6.61 31.40 -3.07
C ASP A 365 6.91 32.81 -3.61
N GLY A 366 6.59 33.82 -2.80
CA GLY A 366 7.16 35.16 -2.89
C GLY A 366 6.65 36.03 -4.04
N ALA A 367 6.15 37.20 -3.64
CA ALA A 367 6.05 38.38 -4.47
C ALA A 367 7.42 38.77 -5.08
N SER A 368 7.77 38.24 -6.25
CA SER A 368 8.71 38.84 -7.22
C SER A 368 8.74 38.08 -8.55
N SER A 369 7.64 38.16 -9.29
CA SER A 369 7.68 38.14 -10.75
C SER A 369 6.35 38.65 -11.25
N SER A 370 6.30 39.94 -11.60
CA SER A 370 5.26 40.53 -12.42
C SER A 370 5.32 39.93 -13.82
N LYS A 371 4.89 38.67 -13.98
CA LYS A 371 4.70 37.98 -15.27
C LYS A 371 3.91 36.67 -15.11
N THR A 372 2.85 36.68 -14.31
CA THR A 372 1.77 35.72 -14.48
C THR A 372 0.85 36.25 -15.60
N PRO A 373 0.60 35.50 -16.68
CA PRO A 373 -0.55 35.79 -17.54
C PRO A 373 -1.81 35.69 -16.67
N PRO A 374 -2.82 36.56 -16.86
CA PRO A 374 -4.01 36.55 -16.02
C PRO A 374 -4.88 35.31 -16.34
N GLY A 375 -4.68 34.23 -15.60
CA GLY A 375 -5.52 33.02 -15.60
C GLY A 375 -4.75 31.83 -15.00
N SER A 376 -5.13 31.17 -13.91
CA SER A 376 -6.40 31.13 -13.16
C SER A 376 -6.17 30.70 -11.69
N PRO A 377 -6.89 31.31 -10.74
CA PRO A 377 -7.49 30.57 -9.62
C PRO A 377 -9.03 30.65 -9.65
N ARG A 378 -9.61 30.96 -10.83
CA ARG A 378 -11.04 31.28 -11.01
C ARG A 378 -11.99 30.07 -11.12
N SER A 379 -11.56 28.83 -10.92
CA SER A 379 -12.38 27.62 -11.16
C SER A 379 -12.79 26.83 -9.91
N TRP A 380 -12.27 27.16 -8.72
CA TRP A 380 -12.71 26.50 -7.50
C TRP A 380 -13.92 27.22 -6.91
N HIS A 381 -14.98 26.46 -6.66
CA HIS A 381 -16.28 27.00 -6.29
C HIS A 381 -16.64 26.54 -4.88
N CYS A 382 -16.41 27.37 -3.89
CA CYS A 382 -16.85 27.11 -2.51
C CYS A 382 -17.34 28.43 -1.88
N CYS A 383 -18.20 28.35 -0.87
CA CYS A 383 -18.75 29.56 -0.28
C CYS A 383 -17.62 30.41 0.36
N PRO A 384 -17.74 31.75 0.39
CA PRO A 384 -16.66 32.63 0.87
C PRO A 384 -16.15 32.30 2.27
N ARG A 385 -17.06 31.87 3.16
CA ARG A 385 -16.73 31.47 4.53
C ARG A 385 -15.84 30.23 4.57
N CYS A 386 -16.17 29.19 3.80
CA CYS A 386 -15.37 27.97 3.72
C CYS A 386 -14.06 28.19 2.94
N ALA A 387 -14.07 29.05 1.92
CA ALA A 387 -12.86 29.48 1.23
C ALA A 387 -11.85 30.13 2.19
N ALA A 388 -12.32 31.08 3.00
CA ALA A 388 -11.49 31.75 4.01
C ALA A 388 -11.00 30.78 5.10
N ALA A 389 -11.85 29.86 5.56
CA ALA A 389 -11.45 28.83 6.53
C ALA A 389 -10.37 27.88 5.97
N GLY A 390 -10.47 27.51 4.69
CA GLY A 390 -9.49 26.67 4.01
C GLY A 390 -8.20 27.38 3.62
N ALA A 391 -8.20 28.71 3.55
CA ALA A 391 -7.01 29.49 3.26
C ALA A 391 -5.94 29.22 4.35
N GLY A 392 -4.73 28.87 3.91
CA GLY A 392 -3.62 28.53 4.81
C GLY A 392 -3.78 27.20 5.57
N ALA A 393 -4.72 26.33 5.20
CA ALA A 393 -4.89 25.02 5.85
C ALA A 393 -3.59 24.20 5.85
N ARG A 394 -2.91 24.14 4.69
CA ARG A 394 -1.62 23.47 4.53
C ARG A 394 -0.55 24.05 5.46
N GLN A 395 -0.44 25.38 5.53
CA GLN A 395 0.51 26.07 6.41
C GLN A 395 0.25 25.77 7.89
N ARG A 396 -1.01 25.72 8.33
CA ARG A 396 -1.35 25.36 9.72
C ARG A 396 -0.93 23.94 10.06
N LEU A 397 -1.13 23.00 9.13
CA LEU A 397 -0.73 21.60 9.28
C LEU A 397 0.80 21.48 9.34
N GLU A 398 1.49 22.15 8.43
CA GLU A 398 2.95 22.20 8.39
C GLU A 398 3.56 22.84 9.64
N ALA A 399 2.96 23.92 10.16
CA ALA A 399 3.36 24.54 11.42
C ALA A 399 3.15 23.63 12.63
N ALA A 400 2.21 22.68 12.56
CA ALA A 400 2.02 21.63 13.55
C ALA A 400 2.96 20.43 13.37
N GLY A 401 3.94 20.52 12.44
CA GLY A 401 4.89 19.44 12.15
C GLY A 401 4.26 18.29 11.38
N LEU A 402 3.19 18.55 10.62
CA LEU A 402 2.54 17.57 9.76
C LEU A 402 2.92 17.79 8.31
N GLU A 403 2.81 16.72 7.55
CA GLU A 403 2.90 16.71 6.10
C GLU A 403 1.57 16.23 5.53
N VAL A 404 1.18 16.80 4.40
CA VAL A 404 -0.06 16.46 3.70
C VAL A 404 0.33 15.82 2.38
N LYS A 405 -0.08 14.57 2.19
CA LYS A 405 0.28 13.77 1.01
C LYS A 405 -0.98 13.33 0.28
N SER A 406 -1.06 13.63 -1.01
CA SER A 406 -2.11 13.11 -1.87
C SER A 406 -1.92 11.62 -2.14
N GLN A 407 -3.03 10.89 -2.19
CA GLN A 407 -3.16 9.53 -2.68
C GLN A 407 -4.25 9.52 -3.77
N PRO A 408 -4.37 8.46 -4.60
CA PRO A 408 -5.27 8.48 -5.75
C PRO A 408 -6.72 8.90 -5.44
N ASN A 409 -7.26 8.48 -4.29
CA ASN A 409 -8.63 8.78 -3.85
C ASN A 409 -8.71 9.34 -2.43
N SER A 410 -7.60 9.78 -1.86
CA SER A 410 -7.53 10.19 -0.45
C SER A 410 -6.41 11.19 -0.22
N VAL A 411 -6.45 11.84 0.93
CA VAL A 411 -5.35 12.66 1.45
C VAL A 411 -4.90 12.07 2.77
N CYS A 412 -3.60 11.83 2.91
CA CYS A 412 -2.99 11.36 4.15
C CYS A 412 -2.30 12.54 4.84
N LEU A 413 -2.57 12.72 6.13
CA LEU A 413 -1.91 13.68 7.00
C LEU A 413 -1.12 12.91 8.05
N HIS A 414 0.20 13.05 8.05
CA HIS A 414 1.09 12.33 8.95
C HIS A 414 2.20 13.24 9.49
N ARG A 415 3.02 12.74 10.41
CA ARG A 415 4.16 13.52 10.92
C ARG A 415 5.16 13.77 9.79
N ARG A 416 5.71 14.99 9.76
CA ARG A 416 6.78 15.35 8.83
C ARG A 416 8.00 14.46 9.05
N GLY A 417 8.64 14.04 7.96
CA GLY A 417 9.82 13.15 7.99
C GLY A 417 9.48 11.67 8.23
N VAL A 418 8.19 11.35 8.37
CA VAL A 418 7.70 9.97 8.40
C VAL A 418 7.19 9.61 7.00
N ASP A 419 7.91 8.70 6.36
CA ASP A 419 7.59 8.13 5.06
C ASP A 419 7.89 6.61 5.03
N LYS A 420 7.71 5.95 3.88
CA LYS A 420 8.04 4.52 3.74
C LYS A 420 9.53 4.19 3.93
N ALA A 421 10.43 5.15 3.74
CA ALA A 421 11.87 4.99 3.97
C ALA A 421 12.29 5.16 5.43
N THR A 422 11.40 5.59 6.32
CA THR A 422 11.67 5.76 7.77
C THR A 422 12.26 4.50 8.39
N CYS A 423 11.71 3.32 8.06
CA CYS A 423 12.21 2.05 8.56
C CYS A 423 13.63 1.73 8.09
N VAL A 424 13.95 2.02 6.82
CA VAL A 424 15.29 1.81 6.27
C VAL A 424 16.30 2.71 6.98
N ARG A 425 15.99 4.01 7.12
CA ARG A 425 16.84 4.96 7.85
C ARG A 425 17.08 4.51 9.29
N TRP A 426 16.03 4.05 9.96
CA TRP A 426 16.13 3.59 11.34
C TRP A 426 16.93 2.29 11.47
N PHE A 427 16.72 1.29 10.61
CA PHE A 427 17.49 0.05 10.64
C PHE A 427 18.98 0.29 10.37
N LEU A 428 19.33 1.22 9.47
CA LEU A 428 20.71 1.59 9.23
C LEU A 428 21.35 2.21 10.48
N ASP A 429 20.62 3.08 11.20
CA ASP A 429 21.10 3.72 12.43
C ASP A 429 21.24 2.72 13.59
N GLN A 430 20.35 1.73 13.67
CA GLN A 430 20.37 0.71 14.72
C GLN A 430 21.13 -0.57 14.36
N ASN A 431 21.79 -0.61 13.20
CA ASN A 431 22.35 -1.85 12.65
C ASN A 431 23.30 -2.56 13.63
N GLU A 432 24.20 -1.80 14.26
CA GLU A 432 25.14 -2.31 15.26
C GLU A 432 24.45 -2.64 16.59
N ARG A 433 23.57 -1.76 17.08
CA ARG A 433 22.91 -1.89 18.39
C ARG A 433 22.00 -3.11 18.47
N HIS A 434 21.28 -3.40 17.39
CA HIS A 434 20.34 -4.52 17.33
C HIS A 434 20.84 -5.69 16.48
N GLN A 435 22.11 -5.67 16.05
CA GLN A 435 22.74 -6.73 15.27
C GLN A 435 21.93 -7.15 14.02
N LEU A 436 21.30 -6.18 13.35
CA LEU A 436 20.38 -6.43 12.24
C LEU A 436 21.09 -6.96 10.97
N LYS A 437 22.40 -6.68 10.83
CA LYS A 437 23.20 -7.04 9.65
C LYS A 437 22.54 -6.55 8.34
N LEU A 438 21.97 -5.35 8.37
CA LEU A 438 21.45 -4.70 7.17
C LEU A 438 22.61 -4.13 6.37
N GLU A 439 22.85 -4.71 5.20
CA GLU A 439 23.75 -4.18 4.17
C GLU A 439 22.91 -3.80 2.96
N LEU A 440 22.95 -2.53 2.54
CA LEU A 440 22.18 -2.06 1.39
C LEU A 440 22.52 -2.81 0.09
N ALA A 441 23.75 -3.31 -0.05
CA ALA A 441 24.17 -4.13 -1.19
C ALA A 441 23.57 -5.55 -1.21
N GLN A 442 22.98 -5.97 -0.09
CA GLN A 442 22.27 -7.24 0.08
C GLN A 442 20.76 -7.02 0.26
N ALA A 443 20.27 -5.82 -0.06
CA ALA A 443 18.88 -5.43 0.10
C ALA A 443 18.22 -5.12 -1.26
N LEU A 444 16.92 -5.38 -1.34
CA LEU A 444 16.05 -4.98 -2.45
C LEU A 444 14.85 -4.21 -1.91
N ALA A 445 14.38 -3.23 -2.68
CA ALA A 445 13.12 -2.53 -2.43
C ALA A 445 12.11 -2.84 -3.55
N PHE A 446 10.82 -2.92 -3.22
CA PHE A 446 9.73 -3.12 -4.18
C PHE A 446 8.61 -2.09 -3.97
N GLY A 447 8.02 -1.61 -5.06
CA GLY A 447 6.86 -0.73 -5.02
C GLY A 447 6.22 -0.49 -6.38
N ASP A 448 4.99 0.03 -6.37
CA ASP A 448 4.18 0.29 -7.55
C ASP A 448 4.13 1.78 -7.92
N MET A 449 4.60 2.66 -7.03
CA MET A 449 4.56 4.12 -7.22
C MET A 449 5.90 4.79 -6.86
N PRO A 450 6.99 4.49 -7.61
CA PRO A 450 8.31 5.08 -7.38
C PRO A 450 8.35 6.60 -7.55
N GLU A 451 7.36 7.21 -8.23
CA GLU A 451 7.29 8.65 -8.42
C GLU A 451 6.56 9.39 -7.29
N SER A 452 5.96 8.68 -6.32
CA SER A 452 5.16 9.31 -5.25
C SER A 452 5.33 8.69 -3.85
N VAL A 453 4.51 7.70 -3.49
CA VAL A 453 4.49 7.11 -2.14
C VAL A 453 5.73 6.27 -1.87
N ASP A 454 6.33 5.65 -2.89
CA ASP A 454 7.53 4.84 -2.77
C ASP A 454 8.81 5.60 -3.14
N ALA A 455 8.70 6.84 -3.62
CA ALA A 455 9.86 7.66 -4.02
C ALA A 455 10.99 7.68 -2.97
N PRO A 456 10.71 7.81 -1.65
CA PRO A 456 11.75 7.77 -0.63
C PRO A 456 12.56 6.46 -0.62
N LEU A 457 11.95 5.31 -0.94
CA LEU A 457 12.64 4.01 -0.98
C LEU A 457 13.62 3.88 -2.15
N THR A 458 13.50 4.73 -3.17
CA THR A 458 14.39 4.71 -4.36
C THR A 458 15.76 5.37 -4.10
N ASN A 459 15.92 6.08 -2.98
CA ASN A 459 17.07 6.93 -2.68
C ASN A 459 18.23 6.22 -1.96
N PHE A 460 18.14 4.90 -1.71
CA PHE A 460 19.14 4.16 -0.94
C PHE A 460 20.09 3.38 -1.84
N PHE A 461 21.14 4.02 -2.36
CA PHE A 461 22.20 3.27 -3.03
C PHE A 461 23.08 2.52 -2.01
N PRO A 462 23.54 1.27 -2.26
CA PRO A 462 23.35 0.43 -3.46
C PRO A 462 22.10 -0.48 -3.49
N MET A 463 21.13 -0.32 -2.59
CA MET A 463 19.87 -1.07 -2.62
C MET A 463 19.11 -0.77 -3.92
N ARG A 464 18.74 -1.81 -4.66
CA ARG A 464 18.01 -1.67 -5.94
C ARG A 464 16.51 -1.61 -5.68
N PHE A 465 15.83 -0.73 -6.38
CA PHE A 465 14.38 -0.60 -6.35
C PHE A 465 13.77 -1.32 -7.55
N ILE A 466 12.87 -2.26 -7.31
CA ILE A 466 12.14 -3.04 -8.31
C ILE A 466 10.74 -2.44 -8.45
N SER A 467 10.52 -1.70 -9.53
CA SER A 467 9.23 -1.08 -9.83
C SER A 467 8.30 -2.08 -10.53
N VAL A 468 7.16 -2.38 -9.93
CA VAL A 468 6.11 -3.23 -10.53
C VAL A 468 5.04 -2.44 -11.28
N SER A 469 5.24 -1.13 -11.39
CA SER A 469 4.46 -0.23 -12.24
C SER A 469 4.80 -0.43 -13.74
N PRO A 470 3.82 -0.30 -14.66
CA PRO A 470 4.11 -0.28 -16.09
C PRO A 470 5.07 0.87 -16.46
N LYS A 471 6.13 0.58 -17.23
CA LYS A 471 7.16 1.56 -17.61
C LYS A 471 6.59 2.74 -18.43
N GLY A 472 5.65 2.46 -19.33
CA GLY A 472 5.03 3.46 -20.23
C GLY A 472 4.10 4.45 -19.54
N ASP A 473 3.61 4.11 -18.35
CA ASP A 473 2.66 4.93 -17.60
C ASP A 473 3.36 5.92 -16.66
N SER A 474 4.68 5.83 -16.48
CA SER A 474 5.44 6.76 -15.61
C SER A 474 5.27 8.22 -16.05
N VAL A 475 5.47 8.50 -17.34
CA VAL A 475 5.31 9.83 -17.94
C VAL A 475 3.85 10.29 -17.92
N ALA A 476 2.89 9.39 -18.18
CA ALA A 476 1.47 9.71 -18.11
C ALA A 476 1.01 10.00 -16.67
N ARG A 477 1.50 9.24 -15.68
CA ARG A 477 1.23 9.45 -14.25
C ARG A 477 1.88 10.74 -13.75
N LEU A 478 3.13 11.01 -14.12
CA LEU A 478 3.80 12.29 -13.85
C LEU A 478 3.06 13.46 -14.50
N ALA A 479 2.57 13.28 -15.73
CA ALA A 479 1.74 14.28 -16.39
C ALA A 479 0.40 14.48 -15.68
N ASP A 480 -0.26 13.42 -15.20
CA ASP A 480 -1.51 13.51 -14.44
C ASP A 480 -1.32 14.12 -13.03
N ILE A 481 -0.20 13.81 -12.36
CA ILE A 481 0.20 14.45 -11.09
C ILE A 481 0.40 15.95 -11.30
N ASN A 482 1.02 16.35 -12.40
CA ASN A 482 1.35 17.74 -12.69
C ASN A 482 0.30 18.46 -13.55
N ARG A 483 -0.79 17.82 -13.98
CA ARG A 483 -1.79 18.41 -14.87
C ARG A 483 -2.67 19.39 -14.06
N PRO A 484 -2.65 20.70 -14.36
CA PRO A 484 -3.64 21.62 -13.83
C PRO A 484 -5.03 21.18 -14.30
N ALA A 485 -6.05 21.27 -13.45
CA ALA A 485 -7.42 20.85 -13.78
C ALA A 485 -7.98 21.61 -14.99
N ALA A 486 -7.72 21.11 -16.20
CA ALA A 486 -8.28 21.62 -17.44
C ALA A 486 -9.64 20.96 -17.68
N PHE A 487 -10.64 21.80 -17.93
CA PHE A 487 -12.05 21.47 -18.02
C PHE A 487 -12.39 20.48 -19.15
N CYS A 488 -13.34 19.57 -18.88
CA CYS A 488 -14.13 18.93 -19.93
C CYS A 488 -15.04 19.96 -20.58
N SER A 489 -14.58 20.58 -21.68
CA SER A 489 -15.45 21.27 -22.62
C SER A 489 -15.54 20.44 -23.89
N THR A 490 -16.67 19.78 -24.07
CA THR A 490 -17.13 19.28 -25.37
C THR A 490 -17.39 20.48 -26.28
N SER A 491 -16.46 20.82 -27.17
CA SER A 491 -16.81 21.50 -28.43
C SER A 491 -15.79 21.16 -29.53
N SER A 492 -16.34 20.67 -30.63
CA SER A 492 -15.70 20.36 -31.90
C SER A 492 -15.07 21.58 -32.61
N HIS A 493 -14.02 21.29 -33.40
CA HIS A 493 -13.46 22.00 -34.57
C HIS A 493 -12.30 23.03 -34.43
N ILE A 494 -11.15 22.58 -34.95
CA ILE A 494 -10.24 23.16 -35.99
C ILE A 494 -9.14 24.18 -35.63
N ASP A 495 -7.91 23.73 -35.94
CA ASP A 495 -6.64 24.34 -36.41
C ASP A 495 -5.83 25.35 -35.57
N GLY A 496 -4.57 24.96 -35.29
CA GLY A 496 -3.46 25.83 -34.91
C GLY A 496 -2.21 25.04 -34.48
N ALA A 497 -1.09 25.25 -35.18
CA ALA A 497 0.16 24.47 -35.18
C ALA A 497 0.88 24.28 -33.81
N PRO A 498 1.76 23.25 -33.68
CA PRO A 498 2.50 22.98 -32.45
C PRO A 498 3.66 23.96 -32.28
N GLY A 499 3.59 24.81 -31.25
CA GLY A 499 4.76 25.55 -30.76
C GLY A 499 5.59 24.65 -29.85
N GLU A 500 6.80 24.30 -30.30
CA GLU A 500 7.83 23.64 -29.48
C GLU A 500 8.10 24.46 -28.22
N ARG A 501 7.62 23.98 -27.06
CA ARG A 501 8.15 24.40 -25.77
C ARG A 501 9.22 23.41 -25.37
N GLN A 502 10.47 23.86 -25.41
CA GLN A 502 11.59 23.15 -24.80
C GLN A 502 11.30 22.91 -23.31
N PRO A 503 11.50 21.68 -22.79
CA PRO A 503 11.44 21.42 -21.37
C PRO A 503 12.61 22.10 -20.63
N PRO A 504 12.40 22.55 -19.37
CA PRO A 504 13.47 23.14 -18.57
C PRO A 504 14.56 22.11 -18.24
N PRO A 505 15.78 22.56 -17.89
CA PRO A 505 16.95 21.69 -17.78
C PRO A 505 16.81 20.73 -16.58
N HIS A 506 16.65 19.45 -16.88
CA HIS A 506 16.69 18.35 -15.91
C HIS A 506 18.16 17.96 -15.64
N ASP A 507 18.84 18.63 -14.71
CA ASP A 507 20.25 18.36 -14.41
C ASP A 507 20.52 17.71 -13.02
N HIS A 508 19.49 17.14 -12.37
CA HIS A 508 19.66 16.43 -11.09
C HIS A 508 19.09 15.00 -11.03
N LEU A 509 18.60 14.43 -12.13
CA LEU A 509 18.01 13.07 -12.18
C LEU A 509 18.93 11.99 -12.79
N SER A 510 20.14 12.34 -13.22
CA SER A 510 20.98 11.43 -14.03
C SER A 510 21.56 10.25 -13.24
N ASP A 511 21.85 10.39 -11.93
CA ASP A 511 22.48 9.31 -11.16
C ASP A 511 21.47 8.32 -10.53
N ASN A 512 20.23 8.76 -10.25
CA ASN A 512 19.18 7.89 -9.67
C ASN A 512 18.50 6.97 -10.70
N ALA A 513 18.65 7.23 -11.99
CA ALA A 513 18.05 6.38 -13.05
C ALA A 513 18.62 4.95 -13.04
N HIS A 514 19.78 4.73 -12.42
CA HIS A 514 20.40 3.42 -12.32
C HIS A 514 19.88 2.57 -11.14
N SER A 515 19.23 3.15 -10.12
CA SER A 515 18.75 2.37 -8.97
C SER A 515 17.40 1.68 -9.20
N ILE A 516 16.60 2.15 -10.18
CA ILE A 516 15.23 1.67 -10.45
C ILE A 516 15.22 0.69 -11.62
N LEU A 517 14.66 -0.50 -11.39
CA LEU A 517 14.47 -1.56 -12.39
C LEU A 517 12.96 -1.82 -12.57
N HIS A 518 12.44 -1.55 -13.76
CA HIS A 518 11.02 -1.76 -14.05
C HIS A 518 10.75 -3.21 -14.48
N VAL A 519 9.83 -3.87 -13.77
CA VAL A 519 9.28 -5.19 -14.10
C VAL A 519 7.85 -5.08 -14.63
N GLY A 520 7.02 -4.23 -14.02
CA GLY A 520 5.59 -4.14 -14.34
C GLY A 520 4.78 -5.31 -13.73
N GLY A 521 3.46 -5.30 -13.91
CA GLY A 521 2.59 -6.46 -13.59
C GLY A 521 1.95 -6.47 -12.19
N GLU A 522 2.17 -5.45 -11.35
CA GLU A 522 1.78 -5.47 -9.93
C GLU A 522 2.36 -6.71 -9.20
N GLU A 523 1.60 -7.35 -8.32
CA GLU A 523 2.01 -8.51 -7.52
C GLU A 523 2.54 -9.71 -8.35
N GLU A 524 1.97 -9.93 -9.55
CA GLU A 524 2.45 -10.95 -10.48
C GLU A 524 3.88 -10.64 -10.98
N GLY A 525 4.19 -9.35 -11.15
CA GLY A 525 5.53 -8.88 -11.46
C GLY A 525 6.53 -9.19 -10.35
N THR A 526 6.14 -8.94 -9.10
CA THR A 526 6.92 -9.33 -7.92
C THR A 526 7.16 -10.84 -7.91
N ALA A 527 6.12 -11.64 -8.14
CA ALA A 527 6.22 -13.09 -8.17
C ALA A 527 7.21 -13.59 -9.24
N LEU A 528 7.09 -13.08 -10.47
CA LEU A 528 7.98 -13.43 -11.58
C LEU A 528 9.42 -13.00 -11.33
N PHE A 529 9.64 -11.83 -10.72
CA PHE A 529 10.98 -11.38 -10.35
C PHE A 529 11.61 -12.28 -9.29
N LEU A 530 10.87 -12.61 -8.22
CA LEU A 530 11.36 -13.48 -7.15
C LEU A 530 11.62 -14.90 -7.65
N GLU A 531 10.78 -15.43 -8.54
CA GLU A 531 10.98 -16.71 -9.22
C GLU A 531 12.33 -16.74 -9.96
N GLU A 532 12.58 -15.75 -10.82
CA GLU A 532 13.82 -15.62 -11.58
C GLU A 532 15.04 -15.47 -10.68
N LEU A 533 14.93 -14.63 -9.64
CA LEU A 533 16.02 -14.37 -8.71
C LEU A 533 16.37 -15.61 -7.90
N PHE A 534 15.38 -16.24 -7.26
CA PHE A 534 15.64 -17.37 -6.37
C PHE A 534 16.05 -18.62 -7.14
N THR A 535 15.49 -18.86 -8.34
CA THR A 535 15.95 -19.94 -9.23
C THR A 535 17.40 -19.74 -9.65
N SER A 536 17.80 -18.51 -9.96
CA SER A 536 19.20 -18.19 -10.29
C SER A 536 20.14 -18.49 -9.12
N CYS A 537 19.73 -18.14 -7.89
CA CYS A 537 20.56 -18.34 -6.70
C CYS A 537 20.66 -19.82 -6.28
N THR A 538 19.57 -20.58 -6.36
CA THR A 538 19.59 -22.01 -6.03
C THR A 538 20.40 -22.82 -7.04
N SER A 539 20.31 -22.48 -8.32
CA SER A 539 21.06 -23.15 -9.39
C SER A 539 22.57 -23.01 -9.20
N GLU A 540 23.06 -21.82 -8.87
CA GLU A 540 24.48 -21.58 -8.58
C GLU A 540 24.94 -22.29 -7.30
N GLN A 541 24.12 -22.26 -6.24
CA GLN A 541 24.43 -22.98 -5.01
C GLN A 541 24.60 -24.50 -5.26
N MET A 542 23.76 -25.10 -6.10
CA MET A 542 23.88 -26.52 -6.47
C MET A 542 25.16 -26.80 -7.27
N GLN A 543 25.54 -25.90 -8.19
CA GLN A 543 26.78 -26.04 -8.96
C GLN A 543 28.03 -25.94 -8.07
N ASP A 544 28.03 -25.03 -7.09
CA ASP A 544 29.14 -24.89 -6.14
C ASP A 544 29.27 -26.11 -5.22
N GLN A 545 28.15 -26.68 -4.76
CA GLN A 545 28.16 -27.91 -3.97
C GLN A 545 28.69 -29.11 -4.77
N GLN A 546 28.34 -29.22 -6.06
CA GLN A 546 28.85 -30.26 -6.94
C GLN A 546 30.35 -30.12 -7.22
N ARG A 547 30.86 -28.87 -7.32
CA ARG A 547 32.30 -28.59 -7.49
C ARG A 547 33.10 -28.82 -6.21
N GLY A 548 32.53 -28.47 -5.05
CA GLY A 548 33.18 -28.61 -3.74
C GLY A 548 33.24 -30.03 -3.19
N ALA A 549 32.36 -30.94 -3.65
CA ALA A 549 32.37 -32.35 -3.24
C ALA A 549 33.62 -33.14 -3.69
N GLY A 550 34.47 -32.56 -4.55
CA GLY A 550 35.75 -33.15 -4.96
C GLY A 550 36.96 -32.78 -4.10
N SER A 551 36.80 -31.89 -3.11
CA SER A 551 37.89 -31.40 -2.24
C SER A 551 37.59 -31.70 -0.77
N SER A 552 38.45 -32.47 -0.11
CA SER A 552 38.31 -32.83 1.31
C SER A 552 38.20 -31.59 2.21
N PRO A 553 37.34 -31.60 3.25
CA PRO A 553 37.13 -30.46 4.11
C PRO A 553 38.36 -30.24 5.01
N SER A 554 39.15 -29.20 4.73
CA SER A 554 40.16 -28.72 5.67
C SER A 554 39.47 -28.02 6.84
N VAL A 555 39.80 -28.49 8.04
CA VAL A 555 39.24 -28.02 9.31
C VAL A 555 39.84 -26.65 9.67
N SER A 556 39.12 -25.58 9.37
CA SER A 556 39.35 -24.27 9.99
C SER A 556 38.00 -23.64 10.31
N GLY A 557 37.74 -23.41 11.60
CA GLY A 557 36.49 -22.86 12.15
C GLY A 557 36.25 -21.38 11.86
N GLU A 558 36.66 -20.89 10.68
CA GLU A 558 36.28 -19.56 10.21
C GLU A 558 34.85 -19.63 9.68
N ALA A 559 34.01 -18.70 10.13
CA ALA A 559 32.65 -18.56 9.63
C ALA A 559 32.70 -18.34 8.10
N ALA A 560 32.12 -19.26 7.34
CA ALA A 560 32.08 -19.15 5.89
C ALA A 560 31.56 -17.76 5.47
N PRO A 561 32.22 -17.08 4.53
CA PRO A 561 31.83 -15.73 4.11
C PRO A 561 30.38 -15.73 3.61
N VAL A 562 29.61 -14.73 4.03
CA VAL A 562 28.23 -14.55 3.56
C VAL A 562 28.27 -14.21 2.07
N VAL A 563 27.81 -15.13 1.24
CA VAL A 563 27.69 -14.92 -0.21
C VAL A 563 26.60 -13.87 -0.46
N ASN A 564 26.94 -12.78 -1.15
CA ASN A 564 25.95 -11.81 -1.61
C ASN A 564 25.22 -12.36 -2.85
N TRP A 565 23.97 -12.74 -2.68
CA TRP A 565 23.10 -13.23 -3.75
C TRP A 565 22.43 -12.11 -4.55
N PHE A 566 22.37 -10.88 -4.02
CA PHE A 566 21.69 -9.74 -4.65
C PHE A 566 22.68 -8.83 -5.38
N THR A 567 23.63 -9.42 -6.11
CA THR A 567 24.56 -8.66 -6.95
C THR A 567 23.80 -7.83 -8.00
N ALA A 568 24.31 -6.64 -8.29
CA ALA A 568 23.68 -5.71 -9.22
C ALA A 568 23.38 -6.35 -10.60
N ASP A 569 24.35 -7.09 -11.14
CA ASP A 569 24.21 -7.75 -12.45
C ASP A 569 23.14 -8.84 -12.44
N ARG A 570 23.08 -9.64 -11.38
CA ARG A 570 22.05 -10.67 -11.24
C ARG A 570 20.67 -10.04 -11.13
N VAL A 571 20.52 -9.06 -10.26
CA VAL A 571 19.26 -8.37 -10.02
C VAL A 571 18.76 -7.72 -11.31
N ALA A 572 19.63 -7.05 -12.07
CA ALA A 572 19.30 -6.48 -13.37
C ALA A 572 18.89 -7.54 -14.40
N ALA A 573 19.63 -8.66 -14.49
CA ALA A 573 19.32 -9.74 -15.41
C ALA A 573 17.97 -10.42 -15.09
N CYS A 574 17.68 -10.67 -13.81
CA CYS A 574 16.41 -11.22 -13.35
C CYS A 574 15.25 -10.26 -13.60
N ALA A 575 15.41 -8.96 -13.32
CA ALA A 575 14.41 -7.94 -13.62
C ALA A 575 14.08 -7.88 -15.12
N PHE A 576 15.09 -7.96 -15.97
CA PHE A 576 14.90 -7.98 -17.42
C PHE A 576 14.11 -9.22 -17.90
N ARG A 577 14.43 -10.41 -17.39
CA ARG A 577 13.70 -11.65 -17.73
C ARG A 577 12.26 -11.62 -17.22
N ALA A 578 12.05 -11.21 -15.98
CA ALA A 578 10.74 -11.05 -15.37
C ALA A 578 9.87 -10.07 -16.17
N ARG A 579 10.42 -8.90 -16.54
CA ARG A 579 9.72 -7.93 -17.40
C ARG A 579 9.27 -8.54 -18.73
N ARG A 580 10.15 -9.28 -19.40
CA ARG A 580 9.79 -9.98 -20.65
C ARG A 580 8.69 -11.03 -20.43
N HIS A 581 8.62 -11.65 -19.26
CA HIS A 581 7.54 -12.59 -18.92
C HIS A 581 6.21 -11.85 -18.77
N VAL A 582 6.20 -10.75 -18.01
CA VAL A 582 5.03 -9.88 -17.85
C VAL A 582 4.51 -9.39 -19.21
N GLU A 583 5.40 -8.86 -20.06
CA GLU A 583 5.04 -8.38 -21.40
C GLU A 583 4.42 -9.50 -22.26
N ARG A 584 4.94 -10.73 -22.18
CA ARG A 584 4.38 -11.90 -22.90
C ARG A 584 3.00 -12.30 -22.37
N GLU A 585 2.80 -12.33 -21.05
CA GLU A 585 1.51 -12.66 -20.45
C GLU A 585 0.43 -11.62 -20.80
N ILE A 586 0.78 -10.33 -20.76
CA ILE A 586 -0.12 -9.25 -21.19
C ILE A 586 -0.55 -9.44 -22.66
N LEU A 587 0.41 -9.70 -23.56
CA LEU A 587 0.11 -9.94 -24.97
C LEU A 587 -0.75 -11.19 -25.20
N GLN A 588 -0.51 -12.27 -24.46
CA GLN A 588 -1.34 -13.47 -24.52
C GLN A 588 -2.78 -13.17 -24.06
N ARG A 589 -2.95 -12.45 -22.95
CA ARG A 589 -4.27 -12.05 -22.43
C ARG A 589 -5.04 -11.18 -23.41
N GLN A 590 -4.38 -10.23 -24.08
CA GLN A 590 -4.99 -9.40 -25.13
C GLN A 590 -5.45 -10.23 -26.34
N LYS A 591 -4.64 -11.23 -26.76
CA LYS A 591 -5.02 -12.16 -27.84
C LYS A 591 -6.21 -13.04 -27.48
N LEU A 592 -6.29 -13.53 -26.24
CA LEU A 592 -7.47 -14.30 -25.77
C LEU A 592 -8.73 -13.42 -25.67
N GLN A 593 -8.60 -12.16 -25.25
CA GLN A 593 -9.73 -11.23 -25.17
C GLN A 593 -10.35 -11.00 -26.55
N THR A 594 -9.52 -10.65 -27.54
CA THR A 594 -9.95 -10.39 -28.92
C THR A 594 -10.58 -11.62 -29.59
N THR A 595 -10.11 -12.85 -29.31
CA THR A 595 -10.75 -14.08 -29.83
C THR A 595 -12.07 -14.40 -29.13
N THR A 596 -12.22 -14.05 -27.86
CA THR A 596 -13.48 -14.27 -27.10
C THR A 596 -14.56 -13.28 -27.53
N ASP A 597 -14.18 -12.01 -27.74
CA ASP A 597 -15.09 -10.96 -28.22
C ASP A 597 -15.52 -11.21 -29.68
N SER A 598 -14.61 -11.73 -30.53
CA SER A 598 -14.94 -12.14 -31.90
C SER A 598 -15.92 -13.33 -31.96
N LYS A 599 -15.93 -14.21 -30.95
CA LYS A 599 -16.89 -15.33 -30.87
C LYS A 599 -18.25 -14.93 -30.29
N LYS A 600 -18.33 -13.84 -29.52
CA LYS A 600 -19.61 -13.27 -29.04
C LYS A 600 -20.30 -12.38 -30.09
N ALA A 601 -19.59 -11.97 -31.13
CA ALA A 601 -20.12 -11.18 -32.24
C ALA A 601 -20.74 -12.02 -33.39
N VAL A 602 -21.37 -13.15 -33.08
CA VAL A 602 -22.28 -13.81 -34.04
C VAL A 602 -23.62 -13.07 -33.95
N PRO A 603 -24.13 -12.45 -35.03
CA PRO A 603 -25.43 -11.81 -34.99
C PRO A 603 -26.49 -12.88 -34.83
N THR A 604 -27.28 -12.81 -33.76
CA THR A 604 -28.57 -13.48 -33.69
C THR A 604 -29.46 -12.78 -34.72
N ALA A 605 -29.42 -13.25 -35.96
CA ALA A 605 -30.47 -12.97 -36.92
C ALA A 605 -31.67 -13.83 -36.54
N LEU A 606 -32.68 -13.21 -35.95
CA LEU A 606 -34.11 -13.54 -36.10
C LEU A 606 -34.92 -12.27 -35.85
#